data_AF-A0AAD6ZG14-F1
#
_entry.id   AF-A0AAD6ZG14-F1
#
_cell.length_a   1.000
_cell.length_b   1.000
_cell.length_c   1.000
_cell.angle_alpha   90.00
_cell.angle_beta   90.00
_cell.angle_gamma   90.00
#
_symmetry.space_group_name_H-M   'P 1'
#
loop_
_entity.id
_entity.type
_entity.pdbx_description
1 polymer ?
#
loop_
_entity_poly.entity_id
_entity_poly.type
_entity_poly.pdbx_seq_one_letter_code
_entity_poly.pdbx_strand_id
1 'polypeptide(L)' 'MLYVNPAGFQIWSPIDPRNETIYYAEEGSHGPGFNASARVPFDHLLTAAQARHNFAVEKIFGGLPKWVDWEF' A
#
# COMPACT_ATOMS: atom_id res chain seq x y z
N MET A 1 -15.35 16.49 5.96
CA MET A 1 -14.52 16.36 4.73
C MET A 1 -13.66 15.11 4.91
N LEU A 2 -13.76 14.14 3.99
CA LEU A 2 -12.87 12.98 3.99
C LEU A 2 -11.60 13.37 3.23
N TYR A 3 -10.43 13.25 3.85
CA TYR A 3 -9.15 13.64 3.24
C TYR A 3 -8.62 12.61 2.23
N VAL A 4 -9.14 11.38 2.30
CA VAL A 4 -8.85 10.29 1.36
C VAL A 4 -10.17 9.87 0.72
N ASN A 5 -10.21 9.80 -0.60
CA ASN A 5 -11.36 9.27 -1.32
C ASN A 5 -11.56 7.79 -0.90
N PRO A 6 -12.78 7.32 -0.57
CA PRO A 6 -13.02 5.92 -0.25
C PRO A 6 -12.49 4.91 -1.28
N ALA A 7 -12.42 5.31 -2.56
CA ALA A 7 -11.81 4.51 -3.63
C ALA A 7 -10.30 4.24 -3.43
N GLY A 8 -9.61 5.06 -2.64
CA GLY A 8 -8.16 4.99 -2.39
C GLY A 8 -7.39 5.56 -3.58
N PHE A 9 -7.16 4.74 -4.59
CA PHE A 9 -6.36 5.07 -5.76
C PHE A 9 -7.24 5.48 -6.96
N GLN A 10 -6.61 6.15 -7.93
CA GLN A 10 -7.25 6.55 -9.19
C GLN A 10 -6.40 6.11 -10.38
N ILE A 11 -7.08 5.85 -11.50
CA ILE A 11 -6.42 5.58 -12.77
C ILE A 11 -5.71 6.85 -13.24
N TRP A 12 -4.44 6.73 -13.63
CA TRP A 12 -3.62 7.86 -14.07
C TRP A 12 -4.17 8.49 -15.37
N SER A 13 -4.47 7.67 -16.36
CA SER A 13 -4.96 8.11 -17.67
C SER A 13 -5.88 7.06 -18.30
N PRO A 14 -7.02 7.44 -18.92
CA PRO A 14 -7.87 6.48 -19.64
C PRO A 14 -7.18 5.80 -20.82
N ILE A 15 -6.14 6.42 -21.40
CA ILE A 15 -5.41 5.89 -22.57
C ILE A 15 -4.08 5.19 -22.19
N ASP A 16 -3.65 5.31 -20.94
CA ASP A 16 -2.50 4.59 -20.38
C ASP A 16 -2.79 4.31 -18.89
N PRO A 17 -3.72 3.38 -18.60
CA PRO A 17 -4.29 3.29 -17.26
C PRO A 17 -3.38 2.56 -16.26
N ARG A 18 -2.55 1.62 -16.73
CA ARG A 18 -1.55 0.81 -15.97
C ARG A 18 -2.01 0.15 -14.67
N ASN A 19 -3.30 0.20 -14.37
CA ASN A 19 -3.91 -0.34 -13.14
C ASN A 19 -3.92 -1.88 -13.09
N GLU A 20 -3.55 -2.56 -14.17
CA GLU A 20 -3.41 -4.02 -14.23
C GLU A 20 -2.00 -4.50 -13.86
N THR A 21 -0.99 -3.62 -13.96
CA THR A 21 0.43 -3.98 -13.77
C THR A 21 1.08 -3.31 -12.56
N ILE A 22 0.49 -2.21 -12.09
CA ILE A 22 0.94 -1.56 -10.85
C ILE A 22 0.50 -2.39 -9.64
N TYR A 23 1.29 -2.30 -8.56
CA TYR A 23 0.98 -2.98 -7.31
C TYR A 23 0.83 -1.95 -6.20
N TYR A 24 -0.41 -1.50 -5.98
CA TYR A 24 -0.77 -0.72 -4.79
C TYR A 24 -1.31 -1.66 -3.71
N ALA A 25 -0.96 -1.38 -2.46
CA ALA A 25 -1.34 -2.21 -1.35
C ALA A 25 -1.51 -1.40 -0.07
N GLU A 26 -2.45 -1.84 0.77
CA GLU A 26 -2.69 -1.31 2.11
C GLU A 26 -2.70 -2.46 3.12
N GLU A 27 -2.09 -2.25 4.29
CA GLU A 27 -2.16 -3.15 5.45
C GLU A 27 -2.35 -2.31 6.71
N GLY A 28 -3.18 -2.76 7.66
CA GLY A 28 -3.32 -2.12 8.98
C GLY A 28 -3.83 -0.67 8.98
N SER A 29 -4.37 -0.14 7.87
CA SER A 29 -4.83 1.25 7.78
C SER A 29 -6.11 1.48 8.58
N HIS A 30 -6.16 2.57 9.35
CA HIS A 30 -7.26 2.88 10.26
C HIS A 30 -7.66 4.37 10.18
N GLY A 31 -8.81 4.70 10.78
CA GLY A 31 -9.32 6.07 10.85
C GLY A 31 -10.27 6.46 9.71
N PRO A 32 -10.77 7.71 9.68
CA PRO A 32 -11.88 8.11 8.81
C PRO A 32 -11.64 7.99 7.30
N GLY A 33 -10.38 7.96 6.86
CA GLY A 33 -10.01 7.82 5.44
C GLY A 33 -9.94 6.36 4.94
N PHE A 34 -10.04 5.38 5.84
CA PHE A 34 -9.97 3.98 5.49
C PHE A 34 -11.37 3.36 5.37
N ASN A 35 -11.66 2.82 4.19
CA ASN A 35 -12.87 2.04 3.93
C ASN A 35 -12.52 0.91 2.97
N ALA A 36 -12.11 -0.23 3.53
CA ALA A 36 -11.74 -1.43 2.78
C ALA A 36 -12.78 -1.82 1.71
N SER A 37 -14.06 -1.75 2.07
CA SER A 37 -15.16 -2.16 1.18
C SER A 37 -15.40 -1.23 0.00
N ALA A 38 -14.80 -0.02 0.00
CA ALA A 38 -14.94 0.96 -1.06
C ALA A 38 -13.71 1.07 -1.98
N ARG A 39 -12.64 0.32 -1.70
CA ARG A 39 -11.41 0.38 -2.49
C ARG A 39 -11.62 -0.09 -3.92
N VAL A 40 -10.89 0.53 -4.84
CA VAL A 40 -10.84 0.09 -6.23
C VAL A 40 -10.35 -1.37 -6.32
N PRO A 41 -10.84 -2.18 -7.27
CA PRO A 41 -10.49 -3.61 -7.34
C PRO A 41 -9.01 -3.91 -7.58
N PHE A 42 -8.22 -2.93 -8.05
CA PHE A 42 -6.78 -3.07 -8.30
C PHE A 42 -5.92 -2.68 -7.08
N ASP A 43 -6.54 -2.33 -5.95
CA ASP A 43 -5.85 -2.22 -4.67
C ASP A 43 -5.72 -3.60 -4.01
N HIS A 44 -4.61 -3.82 -3.30
CA HIS A 44 -4.35 -5.06 -2.59
C HIS A 44 -4.41 -4.83 -1.08
N LEU A 45 -5.53 -5.21 -0.47
CA LEU A 45 -5.64 -5.27 0.99
C LEU A 45 -4.89 -6.50 1.50
N LEU A 46 -3.74 -6.27 2.12
CA LEU A 46 -2.85 -7.33 2.60
C LEU A 46 -3.19 -7.74 4.02
N THR A 47 -2.86 -8.98 4.34
CA THR A 47 -2.67 -9.43 5.72
C THR A 47 -1.31 -8.96 6.25
N ALA A 48 -1.18 -8.82 7.57
CA ALA A 48 0.10 -8.54 8.23
C ALA A 48 1.21 -9.53 7.82
N ALA A 49 0.87 -10.80 7.59
CA ALA A 49 1.83 -11.81 7.15
C ALA A 49 2.34 -11.54 5.72
N GLN A 50 1.45 -11.20 4.79
CA GLN A 50 1.83 -10.83 3.42
C GLN A 50 2.67 -9.55 3.40
N ALA A 51 2.27 -8.54 4.18
CA ALA A 51 3.01 -7.29 4.29
C ALA A 51 4.42 -7.53 4.83
N ARG A 52 4.56 -8.28 5.93
CA ARG A 52 5.88 -8.61 6.49
C ARG A 52 6.73 -9.45 5.54
N HIS A 53 6.13 -10.41 4.82
CA HIS A 53 6.87 -11.29 3.91
C HIS A 53 7.45 -10.53 2.70
N ASN A 54 6.72 -9.55 2.18
CA ASN A 54 7.05 -8.86 0.92
C ASN A 54 7.67 -7.48 1.13
N PHE A 55 7.26 -6.76 2.17
CA PHE A 55 7.52 -5.31 2.33
C PHE A 55 8.18 -4.93 3.65
N ALA A 56 8.63 -5.89 4.47
CA ALA A 56 9.49 -5.58 5.62
C ALA A 56 10.80 -4.91 5.15
N VAL A 57 11.43 -4.11 6.01
CA VAL A 57 12.66 -3.35 5.68
C VAL A 57 13.74 -4.27 5.09
N GLU A 58 13.96 -5.43 5.70
CA GLU A 58 14.91 -6.43 5.21
C GLU A 58 14.58 -7.00 3.82
N LYS A 59 13.30 -7.03 3.44
CA LYS A 59 12.84 -7.51 2.12
C LYS A 59 13.07 -6.46 1.06
N ILE A 60 12.78 -5.20 1.38
CA ILE A 60 12.95 -4.07 0.47
C ILE A 60 14.43 -3.79 0.19
N PHE A 61 15.28 -3.86 1.22
CA PHE A 61 16.70 -3.50 1.11
C PHE A 61 17.64 -4.70 0.96
N GLY A 62 17.12 -5.93 0.89
CA GLY A 62 17.95 -7.15 0.79
C GLY A 62 18.77 -7.45 2.05
N GLY A 63 18.28 -7.04 3.22
CA GLY A 63 18.94 -7.14 4.52
C GLY A 63 18.65 -5.90 5.39
N LEU A 64 19.13 -5.91 6.63
CA LEU A 64 19.01 -4.73 7.50
C LEU A 64 20.03 -3.66 7.07
N PRO A 65 19.60 -2.49 6.54
CA PRO A 65 20.51 -1.41 6.19
C PRO A 65 21.28 -0.89 7.40
N LYS A 66 22.60 -0.70 7.24
CA LYS A 66 23.50 -0.19 8.29
C LYS A 66 23.40 1.32 8.54
N TRP A 67 22.76 2.05 7.62
CA TRP A 67 22.58 3.50 7.70
C TRP A 67 21.27 3.91 8.38
N VAL A 68 20.39 2.94 8.67
CA VAL A 68 19.19 3.17 9.49
C VAL A 68 19.61 3.12 10.95
N ASP A 69 19.14 4.11 11.70
CA ASP A 69 19.21 4.11 13.14
C ASP A 69 18.08 3.24 13.70
N TRP A 70 18.44 2.14 14.38
CA TRP A 70 17.50 1.14 14.87
C TRP A 70 17.13 1.33 16.34
N GLU A 71 17.66 2.37 16.99
CA GLU A 71 17.41 2.69 18.40
C GLU A 71 16.36 3.81 18.59
N PHE A 72 15.75 4.29 17.51
CA PHE A 72 14.64 5.26 17.48
C PHE A 72 13.32 4.60 17.04
#